data_AF-A0A317HZR2-F1
#
_entry.id   AF-A0A317HZR2-F1
#
_cell.length_a   1.000
_cell.length_b   1.000
_cell.length_c   1.000
_cell.angle_alpha   90.00
_cell.angle_beta   90.00
_cell.angle_gamma   90.00
#
_symmetry.space_group_name_H-M   'P 1'
#
loop_
_entity.id
_entity.type
_entity.pdbx_description
1 polymer ?
#
loop_
_entity_poly.entity_id
_entity_poly.type
_entity_poly.pdbx_seq_one_letter_code
_entity_poly.pdbx_strand_id
1 'polypeptide(L)'
;MKVTVFKITLMLAVALSFTAISAHAQSVIKRQTFVVPFEFSVSNKVLPAGEYSVSDETTVIKIRSANGKQGVFTMPSATLLSTSKRGNSKLTFRREGDNYYLSQVWLPDGIGRQLRRPRTLGPEMAQNISIVEIPASSIQ
;
A
#
# COMPACT_ATOMS: atom_id res chain seq x y z
N MET A 1 -54.76 18.10 -35.90
CA MET A 1 -53.38 17.58 -36.10
C MET A 1 -52.26 18.51 -35.58
N LYS A 2 -52.49 19.37 -34.57
CA LYS A 2 -51.43 20.25 -33.99
C LYS A 2 -50.89 19.79 -32.62
N VAL A 3 -51.68 19.01 -31.88
CA VAL A 3 -51.33 18.48 -30.55
C VAL A 3 -50.42 17.26 -30.57
N THR A 4 -50.38 16.51 -31.68
CA THR A 4 -49.54 15.31 -31.80
C THR A 4 -48.07 15.66 -32.02
N VAL A 5 -47.78 16.71 -32.80
CA VAL A 5 -46.40 17.15 -33.10
C VAL A 5 -45.72 17.70 -31.84
N PHE A 6 -46.45 18.47 -31.02
CA PHE A 6 -45.91 19.05 -29.78
C PHE A 6 -45.57 17.98 -28.72
N LYS A 7 -46.33 16.87 -28.69
CA LYS A 7 -46.07 15.73 -27.80
C LYS A 7 -44.84 14.92 -28.23
N ILE A 8 -44.60 14.79 -29.53
CA ILE A 8 -43.46 14.06 -30.08
C ILE A 8 -42.15 14.84 -29.85
N THR A 9 -42.17 16.17 -29.97
CA THR A 9 -41.01 17.02 -29.66
C THR A 9 -40.65 17.00 -28.17
N LEU A 10 -41.65 16.96 -27.28
CA LEU A 10 -41.42 16.90 -25.84
C LEU A 10 -40.84 15.55 -25.38
N MET A 11 -41.18 14.46 -26.07
CA MET A 11 -40.68 13.12 -25.75
C MET A 11 -39.21 12.91 -26.16
N LEU A 12 -38.72 13.65 -27.16
CA LEU A 12 -37.33 13.56 -27.63
C LEU A 12 -36.35 14.34 -26.75
N ALA A 13 -36.81 15.36 -26.01
CA ALA A 13 -35.96 16.17 -25.13
C ALA A 13 -35.56 15.47 -23.82
N VAL A 14 -36.30 14.44 -23.40
CA VAL A 14 -36.03 13.70 -22.15
C VAL A 14 -34.94 12.63 -22.31
N ALA A 15 -34.67 12.20 -23.55
CA ALA A 15 -33.74 11.10 -23.84
C ALA A 15 -32.24 11.47 -23.79
N LEU A 16 -31.88 12.75 -23.67
CA LEU A 16 -30.48 13.19 -23.61
C LEU A 16 -29.88 13.21 -22.19
N SER A 17 -30.61 12.74 -21.18
CA SER A 17 -30.14 12.69 -19.80
C SER A 17 -29.34 11.42 -19.49
N PHE A 18 -28.50 10.95 -20.42
CA PHE A 18 -27.45 9.98 -20.08
C PHE A 18 -26.34 10.75 -19.37
N THR A 19 -26.53 10.99 -18.08
CA THR A 19 -25.43 11.39 -17.20
C THR A 19 -24.38 10.30 -17.28
N ALA A 20 -23.24 10.62 -17.89
CA ALA A 20 -22.05 9.79 -17.81
C ALA A 20 -21.66 9.68 -16.33
N ILE A 21 -22.11 8.62 -15.67
CA ILE A 21 -21.57 8.23 -14.37
C ILE A 21 -20.14 7.82 -14.67
N SER A 22 -19.24 8.76 -14.48
CA SER A 22 -17.81 8.50 -14.50
C SER A 22 -17.55 7.58 -13.33
N ALA A 23 -17.57 6.28 -13.60
CA ALA A 23 -17.08 5.28 -12.67
C ALA A 23 -15.58 5.55 -12.54
N HIS A 24 -15.21 6.41 -11.59
CA HIS A 24 -13.84 6.43 -11.09
C HIS A 24 -13.62 5.03 -10.51
N ALA A 25 -13.02 4.15 -11.30
CA ALA A 25 -12.40 2.95 -10.82
C ALA A 25 -11.40 3.41 -9.77
N GLN A 26 -11.83 3.41 -8.51
CA GLN A 26 -10.96 3.63 -7.37
C GLN A 26 -9.95 2.49 -7.46
N SER A 27 -8.80 2.80 -8.08
CA SER A 27 -7.55 2.13 -7.85
C SER A 27 -7.55 1.80 -6.37
N VAL A 28 -7.65 0.51 -6.05
CA VAL A 28 -7.62 -0.01 -4.68
C VAL A 28 -6.51 0.76 -4.01
N ILE A 29 -6.83 1.55 -2.96
CA ILE A 29 -5.86 2.46 -2.36
C ILE A 29 -4.68 1.59 -1.91
N LYS A 30 -3.61 1.57 -2.72
CA LYS A 30 -2.40 0.81 -2.43
C LYS A 30 -1.48 1.64 -1.54
N ARG A 31 -2.06 2.39 -0.61
CA ARG A 31 -1.36 3.28 0.30
C ARG A 31 -1.92 3.08 1.69
N GLN A 32 -1.04 2.88 2.65
CA GLN A 32 -1.40 2.73 4.05
C GLN A 32 -0.37 3.40 4.94
N THR A 33 -0.82 3.94 6.07
CA THR A 33 0.05 4.54 7.08
C THR A 33 0.31 3.56 8.22
N PHE A 34 1.56 3.55 8.69
CA PHE A 34 2.05 2.71 9.78
C PHE A 34 2.84 3.56 10.76
N VAL A 35 2.69 3.27 12.06
CA VAL A 35 3.51 3.87 13.13
C VAL A 35 4.52 2.82 13.57
N VAL A 36 5.80 3.08 13.29
CA VAL A 36 6.90 2.16 13.63
C VAL A 36 7.63 2.72 14.85
N PRO A 37 7.65 2.01 16.00
CA PRO A 37 8.16 2.55 17.26
C PRO A 37 9.69 2.44 17.43
N PHE A 38 10.41 1.95 16.43
CA PHE A 38 11.86 1.72 16.46
C PHE A 38 12.53 2.15 15.16
N GLU A 39 13.84 2.33 15.21
CA GLU A 39 14.66 2.50 14.01
C GLU A 39 14.69 1.19 13.20
N PHE A 40 14.52 1.30 11.89
CA PHE A 40 14.51 0.15 10.99
C PHE A 40 15.23 0.42 9.68
N SER A 41 15.71 -0.65 9.07
CA SER A 41 16.42 -0.61 7.80
C SER A 41 15.56 -1.17 6.66
N VAL A 42 15.59 -0.48 5.53
CA VAL A 42 15.00 -0.93 4.26
C VAL A 42 16.05 -0.82 3.17
N SER A 43 16.32 -1.94 2.49
CA SER A 43 17.36 -2.02 1.47
C SER A 43 18.72 -1.55 2.00
N ASN A 44 19.15 -0.32 1.67
CA ASN A 44 20.42 0.26 2.10
C ASN A 44 20.24 1.53 2.93
N LYS A 45 19.03 1.80 3.44
CA LYS A 45 18.71 3.02 4.18
C LYS A 45 18.13 2.70 5.55
N VAL A 46 18.65 3.38 6.56
CA VAL A 46 18.11 3.37 7.93
C VAL A 46 17.08 4.50 8.06
N LEU A 47 15.93 4.18 8.65
CA LEU A 47 14.80 5.07 8.89
C LEU A 47 14.50 5.08 10.40
N PRO A 48 14.40 6.25 11.05
CA PRO A 48 14.12 6.33 12.47
C PRO A 48 12.69 5.92 12.80
N ALA A 49 12.41 5.69 14.09
CA ALA A 49 11.05 5.51 14.58
C ALA A 49 10.13 6.67 14.17
N GLY A 50 8.89 6.37 13.80
CA GLY A 50 7.91 7.37 13.43
C GLY A 50 6.79 6.84 12.52
N GLU A 51 6.03 7.78 11.99
CA GLU A 51 4.93 7.50 11.08
C GLU A 51 5.40 7.49 9.62
N TYR A 52 5.06 6.42 8.90
CA TYR A 52 5.41 6.22 7.51
C TYR A 52 4.18 5.85 6.67
N SER A 53 4.03 6.55 5.55
CA SER A 53 3.14 6.15 4.47
C SER A 53 3.87 5.21 3.53
N VAL A 54 3.29 4.04 3.32
CA VAL A 54 3.79 3.02 2.40
C VAL A 54 2.83 2.89 1.24
N SER A 55 3.31 2.94 0.01
CA SER A 55 2.50 2.73 -1.18
C SER A 55 3.15 1.87 -2.26
N ASP A 56 2.33 1.09 -2.98
CA ASP A 56 2.75 0.31 -4.15
C ASP A 56 2.58 1.16 -5.42
N GLU A 57 3.72 1.59 -5.99
CA GLU A 57 3.82 2.39 -7.21
C GLU A 57 4.22 1.45 -8.35
N THR A 58 3.24 0.77 -8.95
CA THR A 58 3.32 -0.17 -10.09
C THR A 58 4.32 -1.34 -9.92
N THR A 59 5.62 -1.06 -9.85
CA THR A 59 6.71 -2.03 -9.70
C THR A 59 7.56 -1.82 -8.45
N VAL A 60 7.40 -0.71 -7.74
CA VAL A 60 8.20 -0.36 -6.55
C VAL A 60 7.33 -0.04 -5.35
N ILE A 61 7.84 -0.35 -4.17
CA ILE A 61 7.25 0.11 -2.91
C ILE A 61 7.92 1.42 -2.51
N LYS A 62 7.10 2.45 -2.33
CA LYS A 62 7.51 3.75 -1.81
C LYS A 62 7.21 3.80 -0.32
N ILE A 63 8.21 4.07 0.49
CA ILE A 63 8.07 4.31 1.93
C ILE A 63 8.48 5.74 2.18
N ARG A 64 7.64 6.54 2.85
CA ARG A 64 7.90 7.95 3.08
C ARG A 64 7.41 8.36 4.46
N SER A 65 8.23 9.10 5.20
CA SER A 65 7.85 9.66 6.50
C SER A 65 6.69 10.63 6.36
N ALA A 66 5.85 10.73 7.39
CA ALA A 66 4.71 11.65 7.40
C ALA A 66 5.12 13.12 7.13
N ASN A 67 6.29 13.53 7.65
CA ASN A 67 6.86 14.87 7.41
C ASN A 67 7.47 15.06 6.00
N GLY A 68 7.49 14.02 5.16
CA GLY A 68 8.04 14.05 3.79
C GLY A 68 9.56 14.15 3.68
N LYS A 69 10.30 14.37 4.78
CA LYS A 69 11.76 14.56 4.78
C LYS A 69 12.54 13.29 4.46
N GLN A 70 11.97 12.13 4.75
CA GLN A 70 12.62 10.84 4.51
C GLN A 70 11.76 9.99 3.58
N GLY A 71 12.38 9.44 2.55
CA GLY A 71 11.76 8.42 1.73
C GLY A 71 12.76 7.40 1.23
N VAL A 72 12.26 6.26 0.81
CA VAL A 72 13.00 5.21 0.11
C VAL A 72 12.06 4.51 -0.86
N PHE A 73 12.59 4.21 -2.04
CA PHE A 73 11.95 3.31 -3.00
C PHE A 73 12.66 1.97 -2.92
N THR A 74 11.90 0.89 -2.88
CA THR A 74 12.44 -0.47 -2.83
C THR A 74 11.67 -1.37 -3.78
N MET A 75 12.38 -2.26 -4.45
CA MET A 75 11.78 -3.21 -5.37
C MET A 75 11.50 -4.52 -4.63
N PRO A 76 10.26 -5.03 -4.65
CA PRO A 76 9.94 -6.33 -4.06
C PRO A 76 10.70 -7.43 -4.82
N SER A 77 11.24 -8.40 -4.09
CA SER A 77 11.87 -9.59 -4.69
C SER A 77 10.86 -10.65 -5.08
N ALA A 78 9.73 -10.70 -4.38
CA ALA A 78 8.64 -11.64 -4.65
C ALA A 78 7.30 -11.06 -4.22
N THR A 79 6.24 -11.60 -4.80
CA THR A 79 4.86 -11.33 -4.38
C THR A 79 4.31 -12.56 -3.69
N LEU A 80 3.72 -12.36 -2.51
CA LEU A 80 3.10 -13.38 -1.68
C LEU A 80 1.58 -13.22 -1.80
N LEU A 81 0.92 -14.24 -2.32
CA LEU A 81 -0.53 -14.33 -2.33
C LEU A 81 -0.98 -14.95 -1.01
N SER A 82 -1.82 -14.24 -0.25
CA SER A 82 -2.43 -14.83 0.94
C SER A 82 -3.87 -15.20 0.67
N THR A 83 -4.30 -16.32 1.24
CA THR A 83 -5.73 -16.69 1.35
C THR A 83 -6.45 -15.89 2.43
N SER A 84 -5.71 -15.14 3.25
CA SER A 84 -6.28 -14.34 4.33
C SER A 84 -7.00 -13.10 3.80
N LYS A 85 -8.09 -12.74 4.49
CA LYS A 85 -9.07 -11.73 4.07
C LYS A 85 -8.39 -10.41 3.69
N ARG A 86 -8.82 -9.86 2.54
CA ARG A 86 -8.59 -8.48 2.10
C ARG A 86 -8.82 -7.53 3.28
N GLY A 87 -7.81 -6.73 3.64
CA GLY A 87 -7.90 -5.75 4.74
C GLY A 87 -6.81 -5.84 5.81
N ASN A 88 -6.02 -6.91 5.88
CA ASN A 88 -4.93 -7.04 6.87
C ASN A 88 -3.64 -6.36 6.40
N SER A 89 -3.65 -5.04 6.33
CA SER A 89 -2.44 -4.27 6.06
C SER A 89 -1.49 -4.34 7.26
N LYS A 90 -0.25 -4.75 7.02
CA LYS A 90 0.79 -4.92 8.05
C LYS A 90 2.19 -4.82 7.48
N LEU A 91 3.15 -4.43 8.31
CA LEU A 91 4.57 -4.49 8.01
C LEU A 91 5.20 -5.61 8.84
N THR A 92 5.97 -6.49 8.20
CA THR A 92 6.67 -7.57 8.89
C THR A 92 8.16 -7.27 8.89
N PHE A 93 8.70 -7.11 10.10
CA PHE A 93 10.10 -6.86 10.37
C PHE A 93 10.78 -8.14 10.83
N ARG A 94 12.02 -8.31 10.38
CA ARG A 94 12.95 -9.29 10.91
C ARG A 94 13.90 -8.57 11.87
N ARG A 95 13.86 -8.95 13.14
CA ARG A 95 14.78 -8.48 14.17
C ARG A 95 15.97 -9.44 14.25
N GLU A 96 17.16 -8.89 14.09
CA GLU A 96 18.44 -9.61 14.15
C GLU A 96 19.32 -8.88 15.17
N GLY A 97 19.35 -9.40 16.40
CA GLY A 97 19.92 -8.68 17.56
C GLY A 97 19.11 -7.42 17.88
N ASP A 98 19.75 -6.26 17.75
CA ASP A 98 19.12 -4.95 17.99
C ASP A 98 18.66 -4.22 16.72
N ASN A 99 18.88 -4.83 15.55
CA ASN A 99 18.54 -4.22 14.27
C ASN A 99 17.23 -4.77 13.71
N TYR A 100 16.35 -3.88 13.26
CA TYR A 100 15.08 -4.24 12.62
C TYR A 100 15.16 -4.03 11.11
N TYR A 101 14.82 -5.06 10.36
CA TYR A 101 14.84 -5.04 8.90
C TYR A 101 13.45 -5.28 8.34
N LEU A 102 12.96 -4.37 7.49
CA LEU A 102 11.67 -4.58 6.82
C LEU A 102 11.80 -5.71 5.81
N SER A 103 11.00 -6.76 6.00
CA SER A 103 11.08 -8.00 5.21
C SER A 103 9.86 -8.21 4.33
N GLN A 104 8.67 -7.81 4.79
CA GLN A 104 7.44 -7.93 4.03
C GLN A 104 6.55 -6.72 4.27
N VAL A 105 5.82 -6.34 3.22
CA VAL A 105 4.83 -5.26 3.22
C VAL A 105 3.50 -5.84 2.78
N TRP A 106 2.47 -5.66 3.57
CA TRP A 106 1.10 -6.05 3.27
C TRP A 106 0.25 -4.78 3.20
N LEU A 107 -0.43 -4.59 2.06
CA LEU A 107 -1.27 -3.44 1.78
C LEU A 107 -2.75 -3.85 1.70
N PRO A 108 -3.68 -2.88 1.58
CA PRO A 108 -5.13 -3.18 1.56
C PRO A 108 -5.58 -4.04 0.38
N ASP A 109 -4.74 -4.20 -0.64
CA ASP A 109 -4.98 -5.09 -1.78
C ASP A 109 -4.87 -6.58 -1.41
N GLY A 110 -4.39 -6.91 -0.20
CA GLY A 110 -4.22 -8.28 0.27
C GLY A 110 -2.99 -8.98 -0.32
N ILE A 111 -2.14 -8.22 -1.02
CA ILE A 111 -0.96 -8.74 -1.68
C ILE A 111 0.27 -8.45 -0.80
N GLY A 112 0.96 -9.51 -0.39
CA GLY A 112 2.22 -9.39 0.33
C GLY A 112 3.37 -9.11 -0.65
N ARG A 113 4.22 -8.15 -0.32
CA ARG A 113 5.42 -7.78 -1.09
C ARG A 113 6.63 -8.10 -0.24
N GLN A 114 7.38 -9.13 -0.63
CA GLN A 114 8.60 -9.50 0.06
C GLN A 114 9.74 -8.62 -0.42
N LEU A 115 10.47 -8.02 0.51
CA LEU A 115 11.62 -7.18 0.22
C LEU A 115 12.91 -8.00 0.27
N ARG A 116 13.87 -7.61 -0.57
CA ARG A 116 15.19 -8.23 -0.58
C ARG A 116 15.91 -7.95 0.74
N ARG A 117 16.55 -8.98 1.30
CA ARG A 117 17.44 -8.81 2.44
C ARG A 117 18.58 -7.85 2.11
N PRO A 118 18.96 -6.94 3.03
CA PRO A 118 20.18 -6.15 2.88
C PRO A 118 21.40 -7.05 2.74
N ARG A 119 22.33 -6.69 1.85
CA ARG A 119 23.57 -7.46 1.61
C ARG A 119 24.57 -7.35 2.77
N THR A 120 24.44 -6.32 3.62
CA THR A 120 25.25 -6.13 4.83
C THR A 120 25.04 -7.22 5.88
N LEU A 121 24.01 -8.05 5.70
CA LEU A 121 23.69 -9.13 6.59
C LEU A 121 24.37 -10.45 6.14
N GLY A 122 25.51 -10.78 6.75
CA GLY A 122 26.22 -12.04 6.54
C GLY A 122 25.49 -13.27 7.10
N PRO A 123 25.79 -14.48 6.60
CA PRO A 123 25.11 -15.73 6.97
C PRO A 123 25.26 -16.11 8.45
N GLU A 124 26.32 -15.65 9.13
CA GLU A 124 26.54 -15.90 10.57
C GLU A 124 25.52 -15.20 11.47
N MET A 125 24.97 -14.06 11.05
CA MET A 125 24.05 -13.27 11.88
C MET A 125 22.60 -13.76 11.86
N ALA A 126 22.31 -14.80 11.08
CA ALA A 126 20.96 -15.34 10.89
C ALA A 126 20.49 -16.30 12.01
N GLN A 127 21.34 -16.57 13.02
CA GLN A 127 21.03 -17.59 14.04
C GLN A 127 20.02 -17.12 15.11
N ASN A 128 19.73 -15.82 15.24
CA ASN A 128 18.75 -15.30 16.20
C ASN A 128 17.76 -14.32 15.55
N ILE A 129 16.91 -14.86 14.69
CA ILE A 129 15.89 -14.11 13.96
C ILE A 129 14.58 -14.13 14.75
N SER A 130 14.08 -12.95 15.13
CA SER A 130 12.71 -12.76 15.63
C SER A 130 11.86 -12.01 14.61
N ILE A 131 10.58 -12.35 14.50
CA ILE A 131 9.64 -11.67 13.60
C ILE A 131 8.79 -10.69 14.41
N VAL A 132 8.69 -9.45 13.95
CA VAL A 132 7.86 -8.41 14.56
C VAL A 132 6.88 -7.89 13.52
N GLU A 133 5.59 -7.96 13.81
CA GLU A 133 4.54 -7.47 12.92
C GLU A 133 3.98 -6.14 13.44
N ILE A 134 3.89 -5.14 12.58
CA ILE A 134 3.29 -3.85 12.86
C ILE A 134 2.02 -3.74 12.01
N PRO A 135 0.81 -3.76 12.61
CA PRO A 135 -0.42 -3.56 11.86
C PRO A 135 -0.50 -2.13 11.33
N ALA A 136 -1.28 -1.94 10.28
CA ALA A 136 -1.65 -0.61 9.82
C ALA A 136 -2.27 0.21 10.95
N SER A 137 -1.94 1.50 10.98
CA SER A 137 -2.66 2.43 11.84
C SER A 137 -4.10 2.50 11.31
N SER A 138 -5.04 1.95 12.07
CA SER A 138 -6.47 2.08 11.79
C SER A 138 -6.83 3.55 11.94
N ILE A 139 -7.11 4.21 10.82
CA ILE A 139 -7.89 5.45 10.83
C ILE A 139 -9.32 5.00 11.14
N GLN A 140 -9.72 5.10 12.42
CA GLN A 140 -11.14 5.08 12.80
C GLN A 140 -11.84 6.30 12.24
#